data_AF-A0A3S3DLV5-F1
#
_entry.id   AF-A0A3S3DLV5-F1
#
_cell.length_a   1.000
_cell.length_b   1.000
_cell.length_c   1.000
_cell.angle_alpha   90.00
_cell.angle_beta   90.00
_cell.angle_gamma   90.00
#
_symmetry.space_group_name_H-M   'P 1'
#
loop_
_entity.id
_entity.type
_entity.pdbx_description
1 polymer ?
#
loop_
_entity_poly.entity_id
_entity_poly.type
_entity_poly.pdbx_seq_one_letter_code
_entity_poly.pdbx_strand_id
1 'polypeptide(L)'
;AGVAVIDVAGAGGTSWAAVEGERARNAADRAVAMAFADWGIPTPASVQAVRRALPTVKLIASGGIRDGVDVAKAIRLGADIAGQA
;
A
#
# COMPACT_ATOMS: atom_id res chain seq x y z
N ALA A 1 -6.11 20.92 2.72
CA ALA A 1 -4.87 20.73 1.94
C ALA A 1 -5.24 20.44 0.49
N GLY A 2 -4.64 21.13 -0.50
CA GLY A 2 -4.93 20.98 -1.94
C GLY A 2 -4.13 19.86 -2.61
N VAL A 3 -4.23 18.63 -2.09
CA VAL A 3 -3.50 17.47 -2.61
C VAL A 3 -4.05 17.09 -3.99
N ALA A 4 -3.18 17.03 -5.00
CA ALA A 4 -3.56 16.75 -6.39
C ALA A 4 -3.46 15.27 -6.78
N VAL A 5 -2.61 14.50 -6.11
CA VAL A 5 -2.32 13.09 -6.42
C VAL A 5 -2.17 12.30 -5.13
N ILE A 6 -2.67 11.07 -5.11
CA ILE A 6 -2.53 10.14 -3.99
C ILE A 6 -1.93 8.83 -4.51
N ASP A 7 -0.91 8.33 -3.84
CA ASP A 7 -0.46 6.94 -3.95
C ASP A 7 -0.86 6.18 -2.68
N VAL A 8 -1.54 5.04 -2.84
CA VAL A 8 -2.12 4.31 -1.70
C VAL A 8 -1.10 3.50 -0.91
N ALA A 9 0.00 3.03 -1.53
CA ALA A 9 1.03 2.20 -0.92
C ALA A 9 0.50 1.17 0.10
N GLY A 10 -0.51 0.39 -0.31
CA GLY A 10 -1.30 -0.43 0.59
C GLY A 10 -0.56 -1.69 1.09
N ALA A 11 -1.15 -2.35 2.08
CA ALA A 11 -0.66 -3.62 2.60
C ALA A 11 -0.83 -4.76 1.58
N GLY A 12 0.05 -5.76 1.65
CA GLY A 12 0.09 -6.92 0.75
C GLY A 12 1.33 -6.98 -0.15
N GLY A 13 2.17 -5.94 -0.13
CA GLY A 13 3.53 -5.93 -0.67
C GLY A 13 4.60 -5.97 0.41
N THR A 14 5.66 -5.19 0.24
CA THR A 14 6.71 -5.02 1.25
C THR A 14 6.13 -4.52 2.58
N SER A 15 6.31 -5.29 3.65
CA SER A 15 5.96 -4.85 5.00
C SER A 15 7.13 -4.07 5.61
N TRP A 16 6.97 -2.75 5.71
CA TRP A 16 7.97 -1.90 6.35
C TRP A 16 8.10 -2.17 7.84
N ALA A 17 7.00 -2.56 8.52
CA ALA A 17 7.07 -2.99 9.91
C ALA A 17 7.97 -4.22 10.07
N ALA A 18 7.85 -5.21 9.19
CA ALA A 18 8.74 -6.38 9.22
C ALA A 18 10.20 -6.01 8.88
N VAL A 19 10.42 -5.16 7.87
CA VAL A 19 11.77 -4.68 7.51
C VAL A 19 12.44 -3.98 8.70
N GLU A 20 11.75 -3.07 9.37
CA GLU A 20 12.29 -2.40 10.56
C GLU A 20 12.44 -3.35 11.75
N GLY A 21 11.58 -4.37 11.86
CA GLY A 21 11.73 -5.45 12.83
C GLY A 21 13.03 -6.22 12.66
N GLU A 22 13.41 -6.55 11.41
CA GLU A 22 14.68 -7.21 11.12
C GLU A 22 15.90 -6.27 11.26
N ARG A 23 15.69 -4.95 11.22
CA ARG A 23 16.72 -3.94 11.51
C ARG A 23 16.88 -3.66 13.00
N ALA A 24 15.97 -4.14 13.85
CA ALA A 24 15.95 -3.83 15.27
C ALA A 24 17.20 -4.38 16.00
N ARG A 25 17.72 -3.60 16.95
CA ARG A 25 18.94 -3.94 17.69
C ARG A 25 18.70 -4.86 18.89
N ASN A 26 17.45 -4.97 19.34
CA ASN A 26 17.08 -5.80 20.47
C ASN A 26 15.79 -6.59 20.18
N ALA A 27 15.60 -7.68 20.95
CA ALA A 27 14.50 -8.61 20.72
C ALA A 27 13.12 -8.02 21.03
N ALA A 28 13.03 -7.07 21.97
CA ALA A 28 11.77 -6.45 22.35
C ALA A 28 11.22 -5.58 21.20
N ASP A 29 12.05 -4.72 20.62
CA ASP A 29 11.68 -3.88 19.49
C ASP A 29 11.32 -4.72 18.26
N ARG A 30 12.08 -5.79 17.99
CA ARG A 30 11.73 -6.75 16.94
C ARG A 30 10.37 -7.38 17.20
N ALA A 31 10.08 -7.81 18.43
CA ALA A 31 8.79 -8.42 18.77
C ALA A 31 7.62 -7.45 18.57
N VAL A 32 7.78 -6.18 18.95
CA VAL A 32 6.77 -5.14 18.68
C VAL A 32 6.57 -4.96 17.18
N ALA A 33 7.64 -4.76 16.42
CA ALA A 33 7.54 -4.55 14.98
C ALA A 33 6.86 -5.72 14.26
N MET A 34 7.24 -6.95 14.62
CA MET A 34 6.66 -8.17 14.04
C MET A 34 5.19 -8.37 14.41
N ALA A 35 4.74 -7.89 15.58
CA ALA A 35 3.32 -7.90 15.94
C ALA A 35 2.46 -7.03 15.00
N PHE A 36 3.06 -6.07 14.30
CA PHE A 36 2.41 -5.19 13.32
C PHE A 36 2.85 -5.47 11.87
N ALA A 37 3.53 -6.60 11.61
CA ALA A 37 4.02 -6.92 10.26
C ALA A 37 2.89 -6.95 9.21
N ASP A 38 1.69 -7.39 9.60
CA ASP A 38 0.51 -7.47 8.74
C ASP A 38 -0.48 -6.31 8.96
N TRP A 39 -0.10 -5.27 9.70
CA TRP A 39 -0.95 -4.12 9.94
C TRP A 39 -1.04 -3.23 8.69
N GLY A 40 -2.27 -2.88 8.29
CA GLY A 40 -2.52 -1.89 7.25
C GLY A 40 -3.81 -2.16 6.48
N ILE A 41 -4.12 -1.27 5.53
CA ILE A 41 -5.26 -1.44 4.63
C ILE A 41 -4.76 -2.12 3.34
N PRO A 42 -5.33 -3.27 2.93
CA PRO A 42 -4.94 -3.93 1.69
C PRO A 42 -5.08 -3.01 0.47
N THR A 43 -4.12 -3.05 -0.45
CA THR A 43 -4.09 -2.18 -1.64
C THR A 43 -5.43 -2.10 -2.41
N PRO A 44 -6.13 -3.22 -2.71
CA PRO A 44 -7.43 -3.15 -3.38
C PRO A 44 -8.49 -2.35 -2.59
N ALA A 45 -8.51 -2.50 -1.27
CA ALA A 45 -9.46 -1.80 -0.40
C ALA A 45 -9.13 -0.31 -0.32
N SER A 46 -7.84 0.06 -0.23
CA SER A 46 -7.39 1.45 -0.26
C SER A 46 -7.76 2.15 -1.56
N VAL A 47 -7.52 1.51 -2.71
CA VAL A 47 -7.86 2.06 -4.03
C VAL A 47 -9.35 2.38 -4.12
N GLN A 48 -10.21 1.42 -3.74
CA GLN A 48 -11.66 1.62 -3.81
C GLN A 48 -12.15 2.66 -2.81
N ALA A 49 -11.57 2.71 -1.60
CA ALA A 49 -11.92 3.72 -0.61
C ALA A 49 -11.58 5.13 -1.10
N VAL A 50 -10.36 5.33 -1.62
CA VAL A 50 -9.93 6.63 -2.16
C VAL A 50 -10.76 7.03 -3.38
N ARG A 51 -10.97 6.11 -4.34
CA ARG A 51 -11.77 6.43 -5.53
C ARG A 51 -13.21 6.77 -5.18
N ARG A 52 -13.82 6.11 -4.18
CA ARG A 52 -15.18 6.48 -3.70
C ARG A 52 -15.21 7.84 -3.04
N ALA A 53 -14.23 8.17 -2.21
CA ALA A 53 -14.19 9.44 -1.47
C ALA A 53 -13.78 10.63 -2.34
N LEU A 54 -12.90 10.40 -3.32
CA LEU A 54 -12.30 11.40 -4.19
C LEU A 54 -12.40 10.95 -5.66
N PRO A 55 -13.58 11.04 -6.29
CA PRO A 55 -13.84 10.44 -7.60
C PRO A 55 -12.93 10.93 -8.72
N THR A 56 -12.36 12.13 -8.62
CA THR A 56 -11.56 12.77 -9.67
C THR A 56 -10.08 12.91 -9.33
N VAL A 57 -9.64 12.54 -8.11
CA VAL A 57 -8.22 12.63 -7.75
C VAL A 57 -7.41 11.71 -8.64
N LYS A 58 -6.19 12.14 -9.00
CA LYS A 58 -5.25 11.25 -9.66
C LYS A 58 -4.77 10.22 -8.64
N LEU A 59 -4.98 8.94 -8.93
CA LEU A 59 -4.79 7.85 -7.98
C LEU A 59 -3.76 6.84 -8.50
N ILE A 60 -2.75 6.57 -7.69
CA ILE A 60 -1.74 5.53 -7.93
C ILE A 60 -2.04 4.35 -7.00
N ALA A 61 -2.03 3.15 -7.57
CA ALA A 61 -2.04 1.90 -6.82
C ALA A 61 -0.63 1.34 -6.71
N SER A 62 0.03 1.55 -5.56
CA SER A 62 1.25 0.85 -5.19
C SER A 62 1.03 -0.01 -3.93
N GLY A 63 2.04 -0.82 -3.59
CA GLY A 63 1.96 -1.81 -2.52
C GLY A 63 1.50 -3.18 -3.04
N GLY A 64 2.45 -4.07 -3.31
CA GLY A 64 2.16 -5.46 -3.66
C GLY A 64 1.75 -5.73 -5.12
N ILE A 65 2.02 -4.78 -6.03
CA ILE A 65 1.94 -5.00 -7.48
C ILE A 65 3.13 -5.89 -7.90
N ARG A 66 2.87 -7.06 -8.50
CA ARG A 66 3.91 -8.03 -8.85
C ARG A 66 4.07 -8.25 -10.35
N ASP A 67 3.00 -8.03 -11.12
CA ASP A 67 2.97 -8.27 -12.56
C ASP A 67 1.94 -7.38 -13.27
N GLY A 68 1.86 -7.51 -14.59
CA GLY A 68 0.92 -6.77 -15.42
C GLY A 68 -0.57 -7.11 -15.18
N VAL A 69 -0.88 -8.30 -14.65
CA VAL A 69 -2.25 -8.68 -14.31
C VAL A 69 -2.70 -7.92 -13.06
N ASP A 70 -1.82 -7.76 -12.07
CA ASP A 70 -2.10 -6.92 -10.90
C ASP A 70 -2.24 -5.44 -11.26
N VAL A 71 -1.42 -4.94 -12.19
CA VAL A 71 -1.60 -3.59 -12.78
C VAL A 71 -2.99 -3.45 -13.39
N ALA A 72 -3.42 -4.41 -14.23
CA ALA A 72 -4.72 -4.38 -14.88
C ALA A 72 -5.87 -4.41 -13.87
N LYS A 73 -5.78 -5.24 -12.82
CA LYS A 73 -6.76 -5.28 -11.72
C LYS A 73 -6.81 -3.94 -10.98
N ALA A 74 -5.66 -3.35 -10.66
CA ALA A 74 -5.59 -2.09 -9.94
C ALA A 74 -6.25 -0.93 -10.70
N ILE A 75 -5.96 -0.82 -12.00
CA ILE A 75 -6.61 0.16 -12.88
C ILE A 75 -8.12 -0.12 -12.94
N ARG A 76 -8.53 -1.38 -13.13
CA ARG A 76 -9.95 -1.76 -13.17
C ARG A 76 -10.69 -1.42 -11.88
N LEU A 77 -10.01 -1.47 -10.73
CA LEU A 77 -10.55 -1.14 -9.41
C LEU A 77 -10.64 0.38 -9.15
N GLY A 78 -10.05 1.21 -10.00
CA GLY A 78 -10.20 2.66 -9.96
C GLY A 78 -8.91 3.45 -9.89
N ALA A 79 -7.73 2.82 -9.94
CA ALA A 79 -6.47 3.54 -10.06
C ALA A 79 -6.27 4.10 -11.48
N ASP A 80 -5.54 5.20 -11.61
CA ASP A 80 -5.12 5.75 -12.90
C ASP A 80 -3.77 5.16 -13.34
N ILE A 81 -2.91 4.85 -12.38
CA ILE A 81 -1.53 4.36 -12.56
C ILE A 81 -1.28 3.28 -11.51
N ALA A 82 -0.41 2.31 -11.81
CA ALA A 82 0.12 1.38 -10.81
C ALA A 82 1.63 1.59 -10.61
N GLY A 83 2.09 1.47 -9.37
CA GLY A 83 3.50 1.62 -8.99
C GLY A 83 4.07 0.33 -8.39
N GLN A 84 5.31 0.01 -8.74
CA GLN A 84 6.08 -1.12 -8.21
C GLN A 84 7.43 -0.61 -7.69
N ALA A 85 7.92 -1.22 -6.61
CA ALA A 85 9.22 -0.97 -5.99
C ALA A 85 9.92 -2.29 -5.68
#